data_AF-A0A2W5SW64-F1
#
_entry.id   AF-A0A2W5SW64-F1
#
_cell.length_a   1.000
_cell.length_b   1.000
_cell.length_c   1.000
_cell.angle_alpha   90.00
_cell.angle_beta   90.00
_cell.angle_gamma   90.00
#
_symmetry.space_group_name_H-M   'P 1'
#
loop_
_entity.id
_entity.type
_entity.pdbx_description
1 polymer ?
#
loop_
_entity_poly.entity_id
_entity_poly.type
_entity_poly.pdbx_seq_one_letter_code
_entity_poly.pdbx_strand_id
1 'polypeptide(L)'
;MRYAVILLALAASGCRHAFPLPYSASQLRADSAEEWSGQALVHYLGQDNADPAVCDVRSEMLTRLDETLVDPFVASLEDNELELTTWKDCASRMVKSMDVEPRELLLARLARAVWWLLGEEDGAGRLQTIQDVLIKRPREDSPALAALLERMLTRRKKEFDVDMGRTFESMVTTLELGRGQLNGKPVTTEVIDETQDERLIFRMSKRLPSLELREAARVRLVRLRIARSPWDEVRNHAAEVERAVLTTGRWAQATSGLTLLNPQPPLELPVEMVLKQNPDAQYGKIVVKGSNNARTHPGLKLRGVLTFDVGWSRPLNICAPPEELEVDPCIEARDLELNLLEVSLDEDGAVWMATALPMSRVVDLARANEGLAMSVRLAGQPVTILKLPLEFEDPPSLRFTGPPGEPGPALTVKADVLANAVIFLATTANGLRKQVVWPRTARNDFEVSSAGGDGVNGTDGARGAKGAPGVAGGAATCPSMAGRSGSPGDRGGPGGDGTDGGDGGDGGPVTALVRCADGVDCAAGLELIRVLVRSHGGAAGEGGAAGPGGFGGNGGAGGAGASCMVNGAMLSLENGFNGARGADGVPGKPGKDGEPGKDGTVVVKLAGN
;
A
#
# COMPACT_ATOMS: atom_id res chain seq x y z
N MET A 1 -2.87 29.38 36.39
CA MET A 1 -3.80 28.83 35.38
C MET A 1 -3.33 28.91 33.92
N ARG A 2 -2.26 29.64 33.55
CA ARG A 2 -1.75 29.65 32.15
C ARG A 2 -0.60 28.67 31.86
N TYR A 3 0.06 28.13 32.88
CA TYR A 3 1.13 27.12 32.71
C TYR A 3 0.63 25.67 32.63
N ALA A 4 -0.61 25.38 33.04
CA ALA A 4 -1.19 24.04 32.98
C ALA A 4 -1.72 23.66 31.59
N VAL A 5 -2.02 24.64 30.73
CA VAL A 5 -2.55 24.40 29.38
C VAL A 5 -1.41 24.10 28.37
N ILE A 6 -0.19 24.58 28.63
CA ILE A 6 0.96 24.33 27.75
C ILE A 6 1.55 22.93 27.97
N LEU A 7 1.48 22.39 29.19
CA LEU A 7 1.92 21.02 29.50
C LEU A 7 0.96 19.94 28.96
N LEU A 8 -0.33 20.25 28.80
CA LEU A 8 -1.31 19.33 28.20
C LEU A 8 -1.27 19.30 26.65
N ALA A 9 -0.73 20.34 26.02
CA ALA A 9 -0.52 20.37 24.56
C ALA A 9 0.80 19.71 24.13
N LEU A 10 1.83 19.70 24.99
CA LEU A 10 3.11 19.03 24.71
C LEU A 10 3.10 17.51 24.97
N ALA A 11 2.10 16.99 25.69
CA ALA A 11 1.93 15.54 25.92
C ALA A 11 1.17 14.81 24.79
N ALA A 12 0.60 15.53 23.82
CA ALA A 12 -0.13 14.96 22.68
C ALA A 12 0.69 14.93 21.38
N SER A 13 1.88 15.52 21.35
CA SER A 13 2.85 15.37 20.25
C SER A 13 3.77 14.17 20.48
N GLY A 14 3.19 13.01 20.75
CA GLY A 14 3.90 11.77 20.47
C GLY A 14 4.05 11.70 18.96
N CYS A 15 5.28 11.88 18.46
CA CYS A 15 5.59 11.68 17.05
C CYS A 15 5.21 10.25 16.67
N ARG A 16 3.97 10.03 16.19
CA ARG A 16 3.64 8.81 15.48
C ARG A 16 4.51 8.82 14.24
N HIS A 17 5.48 7.90 14.21
CA HIS A 17 6.26 7.66 13.01
C HIS A 17 5.27 7.39 11.86
N ALA A 18 5.32 8.24 10.84
CA ALA A 18 4.37 8.20 9.73
C ALA A 18 5.01 7.42 8.59
N PHE A 19 4.45 6.26 8.27
CA PHE A 19 4.87 5.46 7.13
C PHE A 19 4.30 6.07 5.84
N PRO A 20 5.10 6.23 4.78
CA PRO A 20 4.62 6.78 3.51
C PRO A 20 3.67 5.80 2.83
N LEU A 21 2.62 6.33 2.18
CA LEU A 21 1.75 5.54 1.29
C LEU A 21 2.09 5.85 -0.17
N PRO A 22 2.38 4.84 -1.02
CA PRO A 22 2.47 3.40 -0.72
C PRO A 22 3.76 3.02 0.03
N TYR A 23 3.65 2.03 0.91
CA TYR A 23 4.74 1.48 1.72
C TYR A 23 5.21 0.12 1.16
N SER A 24 6.41 0.10 0.62
CA SER A 24 7.00 -1.04 -0.12
C SER A 24 7.71 -2.04 0.79
N ALA A 25 7.94 -3.26 0.29
CA ALA A 25 8.75 -4.27 1.00
C ALA A 25 10.20 -3.79 1.24
N SER A 26 10.76 -2.98 0.34
CA SER A 26 12.07 -2.34 0.54
C SER A 26 12.08 -1.31 1.67
N GLN A 27 10.98 -0.56 1.84
CA GLN A 27 10.82 0.37 2.96
C GLN A 27 10.60 -0.39 4.28
N LEU A 28 9.78 -1.44 4.25
CA LEU A 28 9.62 -2.36 5.39
C LEU A 28 10.99 -2.90 5.83
N ARG A 29 11.83 -3.37 4.90
CA ARG A 29 13.17 -3.87 5.25
C ARG A 29 14.01 -2.80 5.94
N ALA A 30 14.01 -1.56 5.42
CA ALA A 30 14.75 -0.45 6.00
C ALA A 30 14.25 -0.11 7.41
N ASP A 31 12.94 0.05 7.59
CA ASP A 31 12.36 0.47 8.87
C ASP A 31 12.25 -0.68 9.89
N SER A 32 12.29 -1.95 9.43
CA SER A 32 12.34 -3.12 10.32
C SER A 32 13.66 -3.24 11.09
N ALA A 33 14.67 -2.44 10.74
CA ALA A 33 15.91 -2.32 11.48
C ALA A 33 15.79 -1.36 12.68
N GLU A 34 14.75 -0.53 12.71
CA GLU A 34 14.51 0.50 13.71
C GLU A 34 13.61 -0.01 14.86
N GLU A 35 13.28 0.87 15.81
CA GLU A 35 12.39 0.57 16.96
C GLU A 35 10.91 0.35 16.58
N TRP A 36 10.55 0.55 15.31
CA TRP A 36 9.17 0.52 14.81
C TRP A 36 8.86 -0.71 13.97
N SER A 37 9.66 -1.78 14.11
CA SER A 37 9.60 -2.95 13.22
C SER A 37 8.20 -3.58 13.13
N GLY A 38 7.48 -3.67 14.26
CA GLY A 38 6.12 -4.20 14.30
C GLY A 38 5.10 -3.25 13.68
N GLN A 39 5.18 -1.95 13.96
CA GLN A 39 4.28 -0.97 13.35
C GLN A 39 4.51 -0.86 11.84
N ALA A 40 5.76 -0.96 11.39
CA ALA A 40 6.11 -1.02 9.97
C ALA A 40 5.52 -2.26 9.30
N LEU A 41 5.61 -3.43 9.95
CA LEU A 41 5.00 -4.66 9.46
C LEU A 41 3.48 -4.58 9.41
N VAL A 42 2.83 -4.10 10.48
CA VAL A 42 1.38 -3.93 10.53
C VAL A 42 0.93 -2.92 9.47
N HIS A 43 1.63 -1.79 9.34
CA HIS A 43 1.33 -0.81 8.31
C HIS A 43 1.51 -1.39 6.91
N TYR A 44 2.58 -2.16 6.68
CA TYR A 44 2.79 -2.87 5.43
C TYR A 44 1.61 -3.79 5.14
N LEU A 45 1.30 -4.74 6.03
CA LEU A 45 0.24 -5.74 5.90
C LEU A 45 -1.17 -5.15 5.85
N GLY A 46 -1.37 -3.97 6.43
CA GLY A 46 -2.63 -3.25 6.41
C GLY A 46 -2.91 -2.59 5.06
N GLN A 47 -1.89 -2.45 4.22
CA GLN A 47 -2.09 -2.04 2.84
C GLN A 47 -2.63 -3.17 2.02
N ASP A 48 -3.47 -2.77 1.08
CA ASP A 48 -4.15 -3.67 0.17
C ASP A 48 -3.19 -4.61 -0.56
N ASN A 49 -2.05 -4.10 -1.01
CA ASN A 49 -1.12 -4.80 -1.89
C ASN A 49 -0.05 -5.62 -1.17
N ALA A 50 -0.14 -5.77 0.15
CA ALA A 50 0.87 -6.42 0.97
C ALA A 50 0.95 -7.92 0.70
N ASP A 51 2.17 -8.42 0.52
CA ASP A 51 2.44 -9.86 0.41
C ASP A 51 2.77 -10.41 1.81
N PRO A 52 1.95 -11.31 2.40
CA PRO A 52 2.28 -11.96 3.67
C PRO A 52 3.60 -12.75 3.63
N ALA A 53 4.19 -12.99 2.46
CA ALA A 53 5.51 -13.60 2.34
C ALA A 53 6.64 -12.79 2.97
N VAL A 54 6.47 -11.50 3.20
CA VAL A 54 7.43 -10.71 4.00
C VAL A 54 7.62 -11.26 5.41
N CYS A 55 6.64 -12.01 5.92
CA CYS A 55 6.69 -12.63 7.23
C CYS A 55 7.45 -13.97 7.25
N ASP A 56 7.92 -14.44 6.09
CA ASP A 56 8.94 -15.49 6.07
C ASP A 56 10.26 -14.87 6.51
N VAL A 57 10.70 -15.18 7.72
CA VAL A 57 11.92 -14.63 8.32
C VAL A 57 13.16 -14.95 7.48
N ARG A 58 13.11 -16.00 6.65
CA ARG A 58 14.19 -16.36 5.73
C ARG A 58 14.31 -15.43 4.53
N SER A 59 13.30 -14.60 4.26
CA SER A 59 13.27 -13.66 3.13
C SER A 59 14.15 -12.42 3.33
N GLU A 60 14.87 -12.31 4.46
CA GLU A 60 15.66 -11.13 4.87
C GLU A 60 14.86 -9.80 4.95
N MET A 61 13.52 -9.86 4.90
CA MET A 61 12.67 -8.66 4.93
C MET A 61 12.48 -8.09 6.34
N LEU A 62 12.54 -8.95 7.37
CA LEU A 62 12.44 -8.55 8.78
C LEU A 62 13.80 -8.71 9.45
N THR A 63 14.41 -7.59 9.85
CA THR A 63 15.75 -7.62 10.47
C THR A 63 15.73 -7.76 11.99
N ARG A 64 14.68 -7.28 12.67
CA ARG A 64 14.49 -7.45 14.12
C ARG A 64 13.28 -8.34 14.41
N LEU A 65 13.49 -9.34 15.25
CA LEU A 65 12.48 -10.30 15.68
C LEU A 65 12.39 -10.27 17.21
N ASP A 66 12.04 -9.12 17.76
CA ASP A 66 11.97 -8.89 19.20
C ASP A 66 10.57 -8.36 19.59
N GLU A 67 10.45 -7.84 20.81
CA GLU A 67 9.18 -7.32 21.35
C GLU A 67 8.62 -6.17 20.51
N THR A 68 9.50 -5.37 19.87
CA THR A 68 9.08 -4.26 19.00
C THR A 68 8.38 -4.74 17.73
N LEU A 69 8.66 -5.98 17.30
CA LEU A 69 7.95 -6.63 16.19
C LEU A 69 6.68 -7.32 16.67
N VAL A 70 6.84 -8.16 17.70
CA VAL A 70 5.80 -9.09 18.17
C VAL A 70 4.60 -8.36 18.76
N ASP A 71 4.83 -7.35 19.59
CA ASP A 71 3.74 -6.71 20.32
C ASP A 71 2.76 -5.95 19.41
N PRO A 72 3.22 -5.07 18.49
CA PRO A 72 2.32 -4.41 17.54
C PRO A 72 1.64 -5.42 16.59
N PHE A 73 2.37 -6.44 16.14
CA PHE A 73 1.80 -7.44 15.24
C PHE A 73 0.66 -8.23 15.89
N VAL A 74 0.81 -8.68 17.14
CA VAL A 74 -0.30 -9.37 17.83
C VAL A 74 -1.40 -8.41 18.24
N ALA A 75 -1.07 -7.16 18.64
CA ALA A 75 -2.06 -6.13 18.93
C ALA A 75 -2.97 -5.87 17.72
N SER A 76 -2.44 -5.89 16.50
CA SER A 76 -3.25 -5.71 15.29
C SER A 76 -4.39 -6.73 15.11
N LEU A 77 -4.29 -7.93 15.71
CA LEU A 77 -5.38 -8.90 15.77
C LEU A 77 -6.42 -8.52 16.84
N GLU A 78 -5.96 -8.07 18.00
CA GLU A 78 -6.81 -7.64 19.12
C GLU A 78 -7.60 -6.37 18.76
N ASP A 79 -6.97 -5.44 18.04
CA ASP A 79 -7.55 -4.18 17.61
C ASP A 79 -8.31 -4.30 16.27
N ASN A 80 -8.30 -5.49 15.67
CA ASN A 80 -8.93 -5.79 14.37
C ASN A 80 -8.42 -4.85 13.25
N GLU A 81 -7.14 -4.49 13.28
CA GLU A 81 -6.47 -3.64 12.30
C GLU A 81 -6.11 -4.40 11.02
N LEU A 82 -5.79 -5.70 11.15
CA LEU A 82 -5.49 -6.58 10.02
C LEU A 82 -6.61 -7.58 9.77
N GLU A 83 -6.85 -7.88 8.49
CA GLU A 83 -7.79 -8.92 8.11
C GLU A 83 -7.26 -10.31 8.51
N LEU A 84 -8.16 -11.16 9.02
CA LEU A 84 -7.79 -12.42 9.70
C LEU A 84 -6.95 -13.35 8.84
N THR A 85 -7.24 -13.50 7.54
CA THR A 85 -6.45 -14.38 6.66
C THR A 85 -5.03 -13.84 6.45
N THR A 86 -4.90 -12.52 6.26
CA THR A 86 -3.59 -11.84 6.12
C THR A 86 -2.75 -12.02 7.37
N TRP A 87 -3.35 -11.76 8.54
CA TRP A 87 -2.69 -11.94 9.83
C TRP A 87 -2.29 -13.40 10.04
N LYS A 88 -3.19 -14.35 9.76
CA LYS A 88 -2.97 -15.79 9.93
C LYS A 88 -1.80 -16.31 9.10
N ASP A 89 -1.74 -15.91 7.83
CA ASP A 89 -0.71 -16.36 6.90
C ASP A 89 0.66 -15.82 7.32
N CYS A 90 0.72 -14.55 7.72
CA CYS A 90 1.92 -13.93 8.28
C CYS A 90 2.37 -14.63 9.57
N ALA A 91 1.49 -14.78 10.56
CA ALA A 91 1.78 -15.42 11.84
C ALA A 91 2.22 -16.88 11.67
N SER A 92 1.60 -17.62 10.75
CA SER A 92 1.97 -19.02 10.45
C SER A 92 3.40 -19.11 9.90
N ARG A 93 3.81 -18.17 9.05
CA ARG A 93 5.19 -18.11 8.52
C ARG A 93 6.19 -17.72 9.61
N MET A 94 5.88 -16.71 10.42
CA MET A 94 6.72 -16.29 11.55
C MET A 94 6.97 -17.44 12.52
N VAL A 95 5.90 -18.08 13.01
CA VAL A 95 6.03 -19.18 13.97
C VAL A 95 6.82 -20.37 13.39
N LYS A 96 6.74 -20.62 12.07
CA LYS A 96 7.48 -21.71 11.40
C LYS A 96 8.96 -21.37 11.15
N SER A 97 9.29 -20.10 10.93
CA SER A 97 10.61 -19.68 10.43
C SER A 97 11.49 -18.99 11.48
N MET A 98 10.93 -18.38 12.53
CA MET A 98 11.67 -17.72 13.62
C MET A 98 12.54 -18.69 14.41
N ASP A 99 13.63 -18.20 15.01
CA ASP A 99 14.40 -18.95 16.02
C ASP A 99 13.62 -19.14 17.33
N VAL A 100 14.08 -20.05 18.19
CA VAL A 100 13.39 -20.49 19.42
C VAL A 100 13.00 -19.33 20.34
N GLU A 101 13.91 -18.39 20.60
CA GLU A 101 13.68 -17.28 21.55
C GLU A 101 12.65 -16.24 21.04
N PRO A 102 12.80 -15.64 19.84
CA PRO A 102 11.75 -14.79 19.23
C PRO A 102 10.40 -15.49 19.10
N ARG A 103 10.42 -16.79 18.80
CA ARG A 103 9.20 -17.59 18.69
C ARG A 103 8.51 -17.75 20.03
N GLU A 104 9.24 -18.01 21.12
CA GLU A 104 8.65 -18.08 22.47
C GLU A 104 8.06 -16.72 22.88
N LEU A 105 8.70 -15.61 22.51
CA LEU A 105 8.15 -14.27 22.72
C LEU A 105 6.80 -14.09 21.99
N LEU A 106 6.72 -14.50 20.72
CA LEU A 106 5.47 -14.51 19.95
C LEU A 106 4.41 -15.40 20.59
N LEU A 107 4.75 -16.63 20.98
CA LEU A 107 3.82 -17.54 21.65
C LEU A 107 3.33 -16.99 23.00
N ALA A 108 4.19 -16.32 23.76
CA ALA A 108 3.83 -15.66 25.01
C ALA A 108 2.87 -14.49 24.80
N ARG A 109 3.08 -13.69 23.76
CA ARG A 109 2.18 -12.61 23.39
C ARG A 109 0.83 -13.12 22.87
N LEU A 110 0.83 -14.21 22.08
CA LEU A 110 -0.39 -14.90 21.64
C LEU A 110 -1.16 -15.50 22.83
N ALA A 111 -0.47 -16.07 23.82
CA ALA A 111 -1.12 -16.59 25.02
C ALA A 111 -1.85 -15.49 25.82
N ARG A 112 -1.26 -14.30 25.90
CA ARG A 112 -1.93 -13.11 26.46
C ARG A 112 -3.15 -12.71 25.64
N ALA A 113 -3.03 -12.70 24.31
CA ALA A 113 -4.13 -12.37 23.39
C ALA A 113 -5.30 -13.35 23.49
N VAL A 114 -5.03 -14.66 23.62
CA VAL A 114 -6.07 -15.66 23.85
C VAL A 114 -6.86 -15.33 25.11
N TRP A 115 -6.19 -14.94 26.19
CA TRP A 115 -6.88 -14.62 27.44
C TRP A 115 -7.76 -13.37 27.31
N TRP A 116 -7.28 -12.36 26.58
CA TRP A 116 -8.04 -11.15 26.28
C TRP A 116 -9.27 -11.45 25.42
N LEU A 117 -9.09 -12.15 24.29
CA LEU A 117 -10.15 -12.48 23.34
C LEU A 117 -11.26 -13.38 23.91
N LEU A 118 -10.97 -14.17 24.95
CA LEU A 118 -12.00 -14.93 25.68
C LEU A 118 -12.99 -14.05 26.44
N GLY A 119 -12.69 -12.76 26.63
CA GLY A 119 -13.59 -11.77 27.23
C GLY A 119 -14.40 -10.95 26.22
N GLU A 120 -14.08 -11.04 24.93
CA GLU A 120 -14.68 -10.22 23.87
C GLU A 120 -15.87 -10.93 23.21
N GLU A 121 -16.95 -10.18 22.93
CA GLU A 121 -18.20 -10.73 22.35
C GLU A 121 -18.00 -11.33 20.95
N ASP A 122 -17.05 -10.83 20.17
CA ASP A 122 -16.74 -11.27 18.80
C ASP A 122 -15.36 -11.97 18.69
N GLY A 123 -14.77 -12.36 19.82
CA GLY A 123 -13.42 -12.92 19.88
C GLY A 123 -13.25 -14.30 19.22
N ALA A 124 -14.35 -15.01 18.95
CA ALA A 124 -14.32 -16.42 18.52
C ALA A 124 -13.57 -16.63 17.18
N GLY A 125 -13.77 -15.75 16.20
CA GLY A 125 -13.07 -15.85 14.89
C GLY A 125 -11.57 -15.58 15.00
N ARG A 126 -11.19 -14.64 15.86
CA ARG A 126 -9.79 -14.29 16.15
C ARG A 126 -9.09 -15.40 16.93
N LEU A 127 -9.78 -16.01 17.89
CA LEU A 127 -9.27 -17.18 18.60
C LEU A 127 -9.08 -18.40 17.70
N GLN A 128 -10.01 -18.64 16.76
CA GLN A 128 -9.86 -19.69 15.76
C GLN A 128 -8.61 -19.45 14.90
N THR A 129 -8.35 -18.18 14.56
CA THR A 129 -7.15 -17.78 13.80
C THR A 129 -5.87 -18.07 14.59
N ILE A 130 -5.81 -17.73 15.88
CA ILE A 130 -4.66 -18.10 16.75
C ILE A 130 -4.52 -19.62 16.84
N GLN A 131 -5.63 -20.35 16.98
CA GLN A 131 -5.59 -21.81 17.08
C GLN A 131 -4.92 -22.44 15.85
N ASP A 132 -5.28 -21.97 14.65
CA ASP A 132 -4.74 -22.48 13.40
C ASP A 132 -3.21 -22.28 13.33
N VAL A 133 -2.71 -21.13 13.80
CA VAL A 133 -1.28 -20.86 13.93
C VAL A 133 -0.63 -21.83 14.93
N LEU A 134 -1.25 -22.02 16.10
CA LEU A 134 -0.74 -22.92 17.13
C LEU A 134 -0.71 -24.39 16.71
N ILE A 135 -1.62 -24.84 15.83
CA ILE A 135 -1.57 -26.21 15.29
C ILE A 135 -0.30 -26.41 14.44
N LYS A 136 0.07 -25.40 13.63
CA LYS A 136 1.18 -25.46 12.67
C LYS A 136 2.56 -25.18 13.27
N ARG A 137 2.64 -24.80 14.54
CA ARG A 137 3.90 -24.44 15.20
C ARG A 137 4.93 -25.59 15.29
N PRO A 138 6.23 -25.31 15.38
CA PRO A 138 7.24 -26.32 15.73
C PRO A 138 6.98 -26.95 17.11
N ARG A 139 7.44 -28.18 17.35
CA ARG A 139 7.04 -28.98 18.52
C ARG A 139 7.92 -28.76 19.76
N GLU A 140 8.38 -27.53 19.93
CA GLU A 140 9.22 -27.14 21.06
C GLU A 140 8.37 -26.90 22.31
N ASP A 141 9.00 -27.08 23.47
CA ASP A 141 8.39 -26.76 24.75
C ASP A 141 8.24 -25.24 24.88
N SER A 142 7.03 -24.80 25.22
CA SER A 142 6.72 -23.39 25.43
C SER A 142 6.16 -23.19 26.84
N PRO A 143 6.95 -22.60 27.76
CA PRO A 143 6.48 -22.22 29.09
C PRO A 143 5.23 -21.36 29.05
N ALA A 144 5.11 -20.45 28.07
CA ALA A 144 3.94 -19.61 27.95
C ALA A 144 2.66 -20.37 27.59
N LEU A 145 2.74 -21.31 26.64
CA LEU A 145 1.60 -22.16 26.29
C LEU A 145 1.24 -23.14 27.42
N ALA A 146 2.23 -23.60 28.19
CA ALA A 146 2.00 -24.39 29.39
C ALA A 146 1.21 -23.58 30.45
N ALA A 147 1.62 -22.34 30.73
CA ALA A 147 0.91 -21.46 31.65
C ALA A 147 -0.51 -21.10 31.15
N LEU A 148 -0.67 -20.92 29.84
CA LEU A 148 -1.98 -20.71 29.22
C LEU A 148 -2.93 -21.89 29.47
N LEU A 149 -2.46 -23.12 29.23
CA LEU A 149 -3.28 -24.31 29.45
C LEU A 149 -3.74 -24.42 30.91
N GLU A 150 -2.83 -24.25 31.88
CA GLU A 150 -3.20 -24.27 33.30
C GLU A 150 -4.30 -23.23 33.61
N ARG A 151 -4.15 -22.00 33.09
CA ARG A 151 -5.16 -20.96 33.27
C ARG A 151 -6.49 -21.34 32.61
N MET A 152 -6.47 -21.88 31.40
CA MET A 152 -7.70 -22.28 30.70
C MET A 152 -8.43 -23.40 31.45
N LEU A 153 -7.73 -24.39 32.00
CA LEU A 153 -8.34 -25.49 32.76
C LEU A 153 -9.06 -25.01 34.03
N THR A 154 -8.70 -23.84 34.59
CA THR A 154 -9.41 -23.25 35.74
C THR A 154 -10.74 -22.57 35.38
N ARG A 155 -11.01 -22.31 34.09
CA ARG A 155 -12.19 -21.57 33.63
C ARG A 155 -13.34 -22.51 33.28
N ARG A 156 -14.59 -22.10 33.51
CA ARG A 156 -15.77 -22.96 33.27
C ARG A 156 -16.37 -22.71 31.89
N LYS A 157 -16.60 -23.79 31.13
CA LYS A 157 -17.27 -23.77 29.81
C LYS A 157 -18.62 -23.05 29.78
N LYS A 158 -19.37 -23.08 30.89
CA LYS A 158 -20.72 -22.47 30.99
C LYS A 158 -20.71 -20.93 30.89
N GLU A 159 -19.54 -20.31 30.90
CA GLU A 159 -19.36 -18.86 30.81
C GLU A 159 -19.34 -18.35 29.36
N PHE A 160 -19.38 -19.24 28.37
CA PHE A 160 -19.27 -18.90 26.95
C PHE A 160 -20.54 -19.23 26.18
N ASP A 161 -20.78 -18.49 25.09
CA ASP A 161 -21.75 -18.90 24.07
C ASP A 161 -21.28 -20.20 23.36
N VAL A 162 -22.12 -20.68 22.42
CA VAL A 162 -21.89 -21.96 21.72
C VAL A 162 -20.62 -21.94 20.87
N ASP A 163 -20.34 -20.84 20.17
CA ASP A 163 -19.23 -20.75 19.23
C ASP A 163 -17.92 -20.53 19.96
N MET A 164 -17.89 -19.59 20.90
CA MET A 164 -16.75 -19.36 21.80
C MET A 164 -16.43 -20.62 22.61
N GLY A 165 -17.46 -21.31 23.13
CA GLY A 165 -17.29 -22.56 23.87
C GLY A 165 -16.68 -23.69 23.03
N ARG A 166 -17.01 -23.78 21.73
CA ARG A 166 -16.37 -24.74 20.81
C ARG A 166 -14.92 -24.41 20.55
N THR A 167 -14.61 -23.14 20.27
CA THR A 167 -13.23 -22.68 20.00
C THR A 167 -12.35 -22.86 21.23
N PHE A 168 -12.86 -22.52 22.42
CA PHE A 168 -12.18 -22.74 23.70
C PHE A 168 -11.78 -24.21 23.90
N GLU A 169 -12.72 -25.14 23.76
CA GLU A 169 -12.45 -26.59 23.90
C GLU A 169 -11.44 -27.09 22.87
N SER A 170 -11.58 -26.62 21.64
CA SER A 170 -10.67 -26.95 20.55
C SER A 170 -9.24 -26.49 20.86
N MET A 171 -9.09 -25.31 21.46
CA MET A 171 -7.82 -24.74 21.91
C MET A 171 -7.22 -25.55 23.07
N VAL A 172 -8.00 -25.83 24.13
CA VAL A 172 -7.57 -26.68 25.26
C VAL A 172 -7.04 -28.02 24.75
N THR A 173 -7.81 -28.68 23.89
CA THR A 173 -7.42 -29.95 23.26
C THR A 173 -6.07 -29.82 22.53
N THR A 174 -5.86 -28.73 21.78
CA THR A 174 -4.62 -28.51 21.03
C THR A 174 -3.40 -28.35 21.94
N LEU A 175 -3.58 -27.71 23.10
CA LEU A 175 -2.53 -27.52 24.10
C LEU A 175 -2.25 -28.81 24.89
N GLU A 176 -3.30 -29.53 25.31
CA GLU A 176 -3.17 -30.83 25.98
C GLU A 176 -2.43 -31.85 25.11
N LEU A 177 -2.76 -31.92 23.81
CA LEU A 177 -2.08 -32.82 22.88
C LEU A 177 -0.58 -32.52 22.78
N GLY A 178 -0.18 -31.26 22.93
CA GLY A 178 1.24 -30.87 23.02
C GLY A 178 1.97 -31.50 24.21
N ARG A 179 1.24 -31.80 25.30
CA ARG A 179 1.73 -32.52 26.47
C ARG A 179 1.50 -34.04 26.40
N GLY A 180 1.02 -34.55 25.27
CA GLY A 180 0.65 -35.95 25.11
C GLY A 180 -0.60 -36.34 25.88
N GLN A 181 -1.49 -35.38 26.15
CA GLN A 181 -2.73 -35.58 26.91
C GLN A 181 -3.98 -35.30 26.07
N LEU A 182 -5.09 -35.91 26.45
CA LEU A 182 -6.43 -35.62 25.96
C LEU A 182 -7.40 -35.74 27.14
N ASN A 183 -8.10 -34.66 27.46
CA ASN A 183 -8.98 -34.57 28.62
C ASN A 183 -8.24 -34.97 29.92
N GLY A 184 -7.03 -34.44 30.11
CA GLY A 184 -6.15 -34.72 31.25
C GLY A 184 -5.57 -36.14 31.34
N LYS A 185 -5.82 -37.02 30.36
CA LYS A 185 -5.29 -38.41 30.35
C LYS A 185 -4.20 -38.57 29.29
N PRO A 186 -3.17 -39.42 29.53
CA PRO A 186 -2.18 -39.73 28.51
C PRO A 186 -2.81 -40.33 27.25
N VAL A 187 -2.37 -39.87 26.09
CA VAL A 187 -2.78 -40.43 24.79
C VAL A 187 -1.92 -41.66 24.50
N THR A 188 -2.57 -42.79 24.25
CA THR A 188 -1.93 -44.05 23.84
C THR A 188 -2.30 -44.41 22.41
N THR A 189 -1.65 -45.44 21.87
CA THR A 189 -2.00 -46.02 20.56
C THR A 189 -3.46 -46.48 20.51
N GLU A 190 -3.98 -47.03 21.61
CA GLU A 190 -5.37 -47.49 21.70
C GLU A 190 -6.34 -46.31 21.61
N VAL A 191 -6.05 -45.19 22.29
CA VAL A 191 -6.85 -43.97 22.21
C VAL A 191 -6.90 -43.44 20.77
N ILE A 192 -5.76 -43.46 20.08
CA ILE A 192 -5.68 -43.05 18.67
C ILE A 192 -6.55 -43.96 17.81
N ASP A 193 -6.42 -45.28 17.96
CA ASP A 193 -7.15 -46.27 17.16
C ASP A 193 -8.65 -46.24 17.39
N GLU A 194 -9.11 -45.99 18.63
CA GLU A 194 -10.54 -45.86 18.94
C GLU A 194 -11.15 -44.54 18.45
N THR A 195 -10.33 -43.50 18.23
CA THR A 195 -10.81 -42.19 17.81
C THR A 195 -11.40 -42.24 16.38
N GLN A 196 -12.59 -41.64 16.22
CA GLN A 196 -13.31 -41.52 14.94
C GLN A 196 -13.39 -40.08 14.41
N ASP A 197 -13.06 -39.10 15.27
CA ASP A 197 -13.00 -37.68 14.92
C ASP A 197 -11.72 -37.40 14.14
N GLU A 198 -11.88 -37.20 12.84
CA GLU A 198 -10.79 -36.92 11.92
C GLU A 198 -9.99 -35.66 12.30
N ARG A 199 -10.67 -34.60 12.77
CA ARG A 199 -10.02 -33.34 13.17
C ARG A 199 -9.17 -33.53 14.42
N LEU A 200 -9.60 -34.41 15.32
CA LEU A 200 -8.83 -34.76 16.50
C LEU A 200 -7.60 -35.60 16.15
N ILE A 201 -7.75 -36.63 15.29
CA ILE A 201 -6.63 -37.47 14.85
C ILE A 201 -5.61 -36.63 14.06
N PHE A 202 -6.08 -35.70 13.23
CA PHE A 202 -5.19 -34.76 12.54
C PHE A 202 -4.37 -33.93 13.53
N ARG A 203 -5.00 -33.37 14.57
CA ARG A 203 -4.29 -32.63 15.63
C ARG A 203 -3.31 -33.52 16.39
N MET A 204 -3.68 -34.76 16.71
CA MET A 204 -2.79 -35.76 17.31
C MET A 204 -1.54 -35.98 16.44
N SER A 205 -1.71 -36.14 15.13
CA SER A 205 -0.61 -36.36 14.18
C SER A 205 0.39 -35.20 14.12
N LYS A 206 -0.07 -33.97 14.41
CA LYS A 206 0.76 -32.76 14.42
C LYS A 206 1.36 -32.47 15.79
N ARG A 207 0.66 -32.80 16.88
CA ARG A 207 0.94 -32.22 18.21
C ARG A 207 1.47 -33.16 19.27
N LEU A 208 1.24 -34.46 19.16
CA LEU A 208 1.75 -35.39 20.17
C LEU A 208 3.29 -35.31 20.28
N PRO A 209 3.85 -35.35 21.50
CA PRO A 209 5.29 -35.20 21.71
C PRO A 209 6.07 -36.41 21.16
N SER A 210 5.54 -37.61 21.35
CA SER A 210 6.14 -38.84 20.82
C SER A 210 6.04 -38.91 19.30
N LEU A 211 7.16 -39.24 18.64
CA LEU A 211 7.17 -39.54 17.21
C LEU A 211 6.32 -40.77 16.89
N GLU A 212 6.40 -41.81 17.71
CA GLU A 212 5.64 -43.05 17.53
C GLU A 212 4.13 -42.79 17.55
N LEU A 213 3.64 -42.03 18.54
CA LEU A 213 2.22 -41.68 18.62
C LEU A 213 1.76 -40.80 17.45
N ARG A 214 2.63 -39.90 16.96
CA ARG A 214 2.30 -39.10 15.78
C ARG A 214 2.20 -39.96 14.53
N GLU A 215 3.13 -40.88 14.32
CA GLU A 215 3.07 -41.82 13.20
C GLU A 215 1.84 -42.73 13.30
N ALA A 216 1.51 -43.23 14.49
CA ALA A 216 0.28 -43.98 14.74
C ALA A 216 -0.96 -43.14 14.36
N ALA A 217 -1.02 -41.87 14.76
CA ALA A 217 -2.11 -40.96 14.38
C ALA A 217 -2.15 -40.68 12.88
N ARG A 218 -1.00 -40.53 12.20
CA ARG A 218 -0.93 -40.39 10.73
C ARG A 218 -1.50 -41.63 10.04
N VAL A 219 -1.04 -42.82 10.42
CA VAL A 219 -1.53 -44.11 9.91
C VAL A 219 -3.04 -44.23 10.12
N ARG A 220 -3.51 -43.93 11.34
CA ARG A 220 -4.93 -44.00 11.67
C ARG A 220 -5.77 -43.03 10.84
N LEU A 221 -5.31 -41.79 10.67
CA LEU A 221 -5.98 -40.79 9.84
C LEU A 221 -6.11 -41.26 8.39
N VAL A 222 -5.02 -41.75 7.81
CA VAL A 222 -4.99 -42.25 6.43
C VAL A 222 -5.95 -43.43 6.28
N ARG A 223 -5.90 -44.42 7.18
CA ARG A 223 -6.83 -45.57 7.17
C ARG A 223 -8.29 -45.15 7.28
N LEU A 224 -8.59 -44.19 8.17
CA LEU A 224 -9.95 -43.68 8.35
C LEU A 224 -10.46 -43.03 7.06
N ARG A 225 -9.62 -42.23 6.40
CA ARG A 225 -9.95 -41.56 5.14
C ARG A 225 -10.09 -42.54 3.98
N ILE A 226 -9.21 -43.53 3.86
CA ILE A 226 -9.34 -44.60 2.86
C ILE A 226 -10.67 -45.33 3.03
N ALA A 227 -11.03 -45.71 4.27
CA ALA A 227 -12.28 -46.40 4.55
C ALA A 227 -13.53 -45.56 4.22
N ARG A 228 -13.44 -44.23 4.36
CA ARG A 228 -14.52 -43.28 4.05
C ARG A 228 -14.44 -42.70 2.63
N SER A 229 -13.38 -43.00 1.88
CA SER A 229 -13.12 -42.41 0.57
C SER A 229 -14.25 -42.79 -0.38
N PRO A 230 -14.76 -41.86 -1.21
CA PRO A 230 -15.84 -42.16 -2.14
C PRO A 230 -15.38 -42.94 -3.38
N TRP A 231 -14.07 -43.21 -3.51
CA TRP A 231 -13.44 -43.88 -4.65
C TRP A 231 -13.29 -45.38 -4.40
N ASP A 232 -13.83 -46.20 -5.30
CA ASP A 232 -13.65 -47.65 -5.23
C ASP A 232 -12.18 -48.03 -5.40
N GLU A 233 -11.46 -47.32 -6.28
CA GLU A 233 -10.04 -47.51 -6.55
C GLU A 233 -9.19 -47.32 -5.29
N VAL A 234 -9.50 -46.31 -4.47
CA VAL A 234 -8.82 -46.05 -3.19
C VAL A 234 -9.05 -47.21 -2.22
N ARG A 235 -10.30 -47.68 -2.09
CA ARG A 235 -10.65 -48.78 -1.18
C ARG A 235 -10.04 -50.10 -1.64
N ASN A 236 -10.03 -50.37 -2.94
CA ASN A 236 -9.49 -51.61 -3.53
C ASN A 236 -7.95 -51.66 -3.46
N HIS A 237 -7.28 -50.50 -3.46
CA HIS A 237 -5.82 -50.40 -3.36
C HIS A 237 -5.35 -49.82 -2.01
N ALA A 238 -6.12 -50.03 -0.94
CA ALA A 238 -5.90 -49.42 0.37
C ALA A 238 -4.44 -49.48 0.88
N ALA A 239 -3.78 -50.63 0.75
CA ALA A 239 -2.40 -50.80 1.22
C ALA A 239 -1.37 -50.00 0.40
N GLU A 240 -1.64 -49.76 -0.87
CA GLU A 240 -0.80 -48.93 -1.73
C GLU A 240 -1.01 -47.45 -1.43
N VAL A 241 -2.28 -47.03 -1.33
CA VAL A 241 -2.65 -45.65 -0.96
C VAL A 241 -2.05 -45.29 0.40
N GLU A 242 -2.20 -46.16 1.40
CA GLU A 242 -1.64 -45.93 2.74
C GLU A 242 -0.13 -45.67 2.69
N ARG A 243 0.62 -46.51 1.96
CA ARG A 243 2.07 -46.37 1.81
C ARG A 243 2.45 -45.07 1.09
N ALA A 244 1.78 -44.76 -0.02
CA ALA A 244 2.06 -43.57 -0.82
C ALA A 244 1.80 -42.28 -0.04
N VAL A 245 0.66 -42.20 0.64
CA VAL A 245 0.24 -41.03 1.43
C VAL A 245 1.14 -40.85 2.66
N LEU A 246 1.52 -41.92 3.35
CA LEU A 246 2.42 -41.79 4.50
C LEU A 246 3.83 -41.32 4.10
N THR A 247 4.29 -41.69 2.91
CA THR A 247 5.61 -41.33 2.39
C THR A 247 5.64 -39.92 1.78
N THR A 248 4.64 -39.56 0.98
CA THR A 248 4.64 -38.32 0.19
C THR A 248 3.63 -37.28 0.67
N GLY A 249 2.73 -37.64 1.59
CA GLY A 249 1.64 -36.79 2.07
C GLY A 249 0.40 -36.77 1.18
N ARG A 250 0.42 -37.46 0.03
CA ARG A 250 -0.66 -37.46 -0.95
C ARG A 250 -0.67 -38.72 -1.81
N TRP A 251 -1.78 -38.99 -2.49
CA TRP A 251 -1.87 -40.05 -3.49
C TRP A 251 -1.88 -39.48 -4.92
N ALA A 252 -0.75 -38.85 -5.26
CA ALA A 252 -0.54 -38.25 -6.58
C ALA A 252 -0.45 -39.31 -7.68
N GLN A 253 -1.19 -39.11 -8.76
CA GLN A 253 -1.15 -39.96 -9.94
C GLN A 253 -0.02 -39.52 -10.87
N ALA A 254 0.76 -40.48 -11.36
CA ALA A 254 1.78 -40.20 -12.35
C ALA A 254 1.13 -39.67 -13.62
N THR A 255 1.59 -38.51 -14.09
CA THR A 255 1.04 -37.86 -15.29
C THR A 255 1.57 -38.45 -16.58
N SER A 256 2.72 -39.15 -16.52
CA SER A 256 3.27 -39.91 -17.64
C SER A 256 2.33 -41.06 -18.03
N GLY A 257 1.71 -40.94 -19.20
CA GLY A 257 0.79 -41.94 -19.75
C GLY A 257 -0.68 -41.71 -19.40
N LEU A 258 -1.02 -40.66 -18.65
CA LEU A 258 -2.42 -40.23 -18.54
C LEU A 258 -2.89 -39.67 -19.88
N THR A 259 -4.07 -40.13 -20.30
CA THR A 259 -4.77 -39.59 -21.46
C THR A 259 -5.97 -38.82 -20.96
N LEU A 260 -6.01 -37.51 -21.22
CA LEU A 260 -7.18 -36.71 -20.93
C LEU A 260 -8.31 -37.15 -21.87
N LEU A 261 -9.39 -37.66 -21.32
CA LEU A 261 -10.52 -38.17 -22.10
C LEU A 261 -11.43 -37.05 -22.56
N ASN A 262 -11.69 -36.07 -21.69
CA ASN A 262 -12.59 -34.97 -21.94
C ASN A 262 -11.95 -33.65 -21.46
N PRO A 263 -11.36 -32.85 -22.37
CA PRO A 263 -10.95 -31.49 -22.01
C PRO A 263 -12.17 -30.67 -21.60
N GLN A 264 -12.00 -29.83 -20.56
CA GLN A 264 -13.09 -29.00 -20.07
C GLN A 264 -13.30 -27.82 -21.03
N PRO A 265 -14.54 -27.32 -21.20
CA PRO A 265 -14.76 -26.06 -21.91
C PRO A 265 -14.01 -24.92 -21.20
N PRO A 266 -13.76 -23.78 -21.89
CA PRO A 266 -13.19 -22.61 -21.25
C PRO A 266 -13.95 -22.24 -19.98
N LEU A 267 -13.22 -22.03 -18.89
CA LEU A 267 -13.77 -21.78 -17.58
C LEU A 267 -13.65 -20.31 -17.24
N GLU A 268 -14.78 -19.62 -17.12
CA GLU A 268 -14.84 -18.26 -16.62
C GLU A 268 -14.80 -18.28 -15.09
N LEU A 269 -13.77 -17.66 -14.53
CA LEU A 269 -13.62 -17.58 -13.09
C LEU A 269 -14.44 -16.41 -12.56
N PRO A 270 -15.15 -16.57 -11.43
CA PRO A 270 -16.00 -15.53 -10.84
C PRO A 270 -15.16 -14.47 -10.09
N VAL A 271 -14.05 -14.04 -10.70
CA VAL A 271 -13.13 -13.05 -10.18
C VAL A 271 -13.05 -11.94 -11.22
N GLU A 272 -13.71 -10.83 -10.93
CA GLU A 272 -13.59 -9.63 -11.75
C GLU A 272 -12.24 -8.97 -11.46
N MET A 273 -11.47 -8.66 -12.50
CA MET A 273 -10.17 -7.99 -12.37
C MET A 273 -10.20 -6.61 -13.01
N VAL A 274 -9.44 -5.68 -12.43
CA VAL A 274 -9.22 -4.33 -12.96
C VAL A 274 -7.74 -4.14 -13.25
N LEU A 275 -7.42 -3.54 -14.39
CA LEU A 275 -6.08 -3.16 -14.78
C LEU A 275 -5.88 -1.67 -14.53
N LYS A 276 -5.03 -1.35 -13.56
CA LYS A 276 -4.58 0.01 -13.24
C LYS A 276 -3.33 0.35 -14.04
N GLN A 277 -3.24 1.56 -14.57
CA GLN A 277 -2.13 1.96 -15.44
C GLN A 277 -1.33 3.10 -14.82
N ASN A 278 0.00 3.04 -14.92
CA ASN A 278 0.88 4.17 -14.63
C ASN A 278 1.61 4.55 -15.93
N PRO A 279 1.09 5.53 -16.69
CA PRO A 279 1.69 5.94 -17.95
C PRO A 279 3.04 6.65 -17.80
N ASP A 280 3.35 7.25 -16.65
CA ASP A 280 4.66 7.89 -16.46
C ASP A 280 5.76 6.84 -16.27
N ALA A 281 5.45 5.76 -15.56
CA ALA A 281 6.38 4.65 -15.32
C ALA A 281 6.26 3.51 -16.35
N GLN A 282 5.33 3.60 -17.31
CA GLN A 282 5.11 2.64 -18.39
C GLN A 282 4.88 1.19 -17.93
N TYR A 283 4.06 1.01 -16.89
CA TYR A 283 3.59 -0.29 -16.45
C TYR A 283 2.09 -0.27 -16.10
N GLY A 284 1.49 -1.46 -16.02
CA GLY A 284 0.15 -1.68 -15.49
C GLY A 284 0.17 -2.69 -14.34
N LYS A 285 -0.89 -2.70 -13.53
CA LYS A 285 -1.08 -3.62 -12.41
C LYS A 285 -2.48 -4.20 -12.48
N ILE A 286 -2.59 -5.53 -12.34
CA ILE A 286 -3.88 -6.20 -12.22
C ILE A 286 -4.27 -6.24 -10.73
N VAL A 287 -5.53 -5.98 -10.44
CA VAL A 287 -6.14 -6.03 -9.10
C VAL A 287 -7.51 -6.70 -9.18
N VAL A 288 -8.03 -7.24 -8.07
CA VAL A 288 -9.39 -7.83 -8.02
C VAL A 288 -10.44 -6.75 -7.72
N LYS A 289 -11.51 -6.68 -8.52
CA LYS A 289 -12.61 -5.71 -8.40
C LYS A 289 -13.47 -5.99 -7.17
N GLY A 290 -14.00 -4.95 -6.52
CA GLY A 290 -14.80 -5.07 -5.29
C GLY A 290 -14.00 -5.32 -4.02
N SER A 291 -12.71 -5.63 -4.15
CA SER A 291 -11.76 -5.28 -3.12
C SER A 291 -11.59 -3.76 -3.22
N ASN A 292 -12.26 -3.00 -2.33
CA ASN A 292 -12.01 -1.56 -2.15
C ASN A 292 -10.52 -1.26 -1.91
N ASN A 293 -9.80 -2.33 -1.62
CA ASN A 293 -8.41 -2.43 -1.35
C ASN A 293 -7.77 -3.18 -2.52
N ALA A 294 -6.86 -2.57 -3.27
CA ALA A 294 -6.08 -3.20 -4.34
C ALA A 294 -5.20 -4.38 -3.86
N ARG A 295 -5.81 -5.51 -3.45
CA ARG A 295 -5.11 -6.76 -3.18
C ARG A 295 -4.33 -7.17 -4.41
N THR A 296 -3.01 -7.23 -4.26
CA THR A 296 -2.16 -8.00 -5.17
C THR A 296 -2.51 -9.46 -4.92
N HIS A 297 -3.55 -9.89 -5.64
CA HIS A 297 -4.13 -11.22 -5.78
C HIS A 297 -4.00 -12.18 -4.59
N PRO A 298 -5.11 -12.55 -3.89
CA PRO A 298 -5.09 -13.83 -3.20
C PRO A 298 -4.79 -14.89 -4.27
N GLY A 299 -3.75 -15.71 -4.05
CA GLY A 299 -3.41 -16.78 -4.99
C GLY A 299 -4.68 -17.53 -5.39
N LEU A 300 -5.00 -17.52 -6.68
CA LEU A 300 -6.24 -18.11 -7.17
C LEU A 300 -6.08 -19.63 -7.05
N LYS A 301 -6.77 -20.21 -6.06
CA LYS A 301 -6.73 -21.66 -5.82
C LYS A 301 -7.47 -22.38 -6.93
N LEU A 302 -6.73 -23.18 -7.70
CA LEU A 302 -7.29 -24.00 -8.78
C LEU A 302 -7.84 -25.33 -8.27
N ARG A 303 -7.49 -25.75 -7.05
CA ARG A 303 -8.04 -26.95 -6.41
C ARG A 303 -9.56 -26.81 -6.24
N GLY A 304 -10.31 -27.81 -6.74
CA GLY A 304 -11.78 -27.80 -6.76
C GLY A 304 -12.41 -26.98 -7.89
N VAL A 305 -11.59 -26.25 -8.65
CA VAL A 305 -11.99 -25.49 -9.85
C VAL A 305 -11.63 -26.28 -11.11
N LEU A 306 -10.39 -26.78 -11.16
CA LEU A 306 -9.91 -27.66 -12.22
C LEU A 306 -10.14 -29.13 -11.88
N THR A 307 -10.66 -29.87 -12.85
CA THR A 307 -10.84 -31.32 -12.73
C THR A 307 -10.35 -32.04 -13.98
N PHE A 308 -9.76 -33.21 -13.82
CA PHE A 308 -9.14 -33.98 -14.89
C PHE A 308 -9.87 -35.31 -15.08
N ASP A 309 -10.53 -35.46 -16.23
CA ASP A 309 -11.12 -36.74 -16.62
C ASP A 309 -10.08 -37.60 -17.35
N VAL A 310 -9.52 -38.56 -16.61
CA VAL A 310 -8.43 -39.43 -17.07
C VAL A 310 -8.80 -40.92 -16.94
N GLY A 311 -10.09 -41.25 -16.99
CA GLY A 311 -10.58 -42.64 -17.00
C GLY A 311 -10.75 -43.30 -15.63
N TRP A 312 -10.72 -42.50 -14.57
CA TRP A 312 -11.06 -42.94 -13.21
C TRP A 312 -12.58 -42.88 -12.99
N SER A 313 -13.08 -43.53 -11.93
CA SER A 313 -14.51 -43.51 -11.60
C SER A 313 -15.09 -42.11 -11.39
N ARG A 314 -14.25 -41.13 -11.07
CA ARG A 314 -14.59 -39.71 -10.97
C ARG A 314 -13.44 -38.82 -11.49
N PRO A 315 -13.69 -37.56 -11.85
CA PRO A 315 -12.63 -36.62 -12.23
C PRO A 315 -11.66 -36.33 -11.09
N LEU A 316 -10.36 -36.31 -11.39
CA LEU A 316 -9.30 -36.01 -10.42
C LEU A 316 -9.20 -34.50 -10.16
N ASN A 317 -8.70 -34.10 -9.00
CA ASN A 317 -8.42 -32.70 -8.64
C ASN A 317 -6.91 -32.45 -8.50
N ILE A 318 -6.51 -31.19 -8.35
CA ILE A 318 -5.16 -30.84 -7.88
C ILE A 318 -4.98 -31.33 -6.44
N CYS A 319 -3.80 -31.91 -6.16
CA CYS A 319 -3.46 -32.43 -4.84
C CYS A 319 -3.53 -31.37 -3.75
N ALA A 320 -3.89 -31.82 -2.55
CA ALA A 320 -3.74 -31.03 -1.33
C ALA A 320 -2.26 -30.79 -0.98
N PRO A 321 -1.97 -29.83 -0.09
CA PRO A 321 -0.68 -29.75 0.57
C PRO A 321 -0.32 -31.09 1.24
N PRO A 322 0.95 -31.56 1.17
CA PRO A 322 1.37 -32.86 1.75
C PRO A 322 1.05 -33.02 3.24
N GLU A 323 0.98 -31.89 3.95
CA GLU A 323 0.62 -31.83 5.36
C GLU A 323 -0.76 -32.40 5.65
N GLU A 324 -1.67 -32.32 4.69
CA GLU A 324 -3.07 -32.70 4.84
C GLU A 324 -3.27 -34.21 4.79
N LEU A 325 -2.35 -35.00 4.24
CA LEU A 325 -2.50 -36.47 4.05
C LEU A 325 -3.68 -36.83 3.13
N GLU A 326 -3.69 -36.29 1.92
CA GLU A 326 -4.74 -36.50 0.92
C GLU A 326 -4.73 -37.95 0.43
N VAL A 327 -5.86 -38.64 0.55
CA VAL A 327 -6.00 -40.04 0.10
C VAL A 327 -6.69 -40.17 -1.24
N ASP A 328 -7.42 -39.13 -1.65
CA ASP A 328 -8.11 -39.13 -2.93
C ASP A 328 -7.09 -38.97 -4.07
N PRO A 329 -7.29 -39.67 -5.21
CA PRO A 329 -6.39 -39.58 -6.34
C PRO A 329 -6.35 -38.16 -6.88
N CYS A 330 -5.16 -37.63 -7.08
CA CYS A 330 -4.98 -36.23 -7.44
C CYS A 330 -3.81 -36.02 -8.40
N ILE A 331 -3.78 -34.85 -9.04
CA ILE A 331 -2.71 -34.40 -9.94
C ILE A 331 -1.83 -33.40 -9.19
N GLU A 332 -0.52 -33.56 -9.32
CA GLU A 332 0.46 -32.63 -8.76
C GLU A 332 0.39 -31.27 -9.46
N ALA A 333 0.41 -30.18 -8.69
CA ALA A 333 0.36 -28.83 -9.26
C ALA A 333 1.54 -28.57 -10.22
N ARG A 334 2.72 -29.09 -9.89
CA ARG A 334 3.94 -28.99 -10.73
C ARG A 334 3.84 -29.67 -12.11
N ASP A 335 2.87 -30.56 -12.30
CA ASP A 335 2.66 -31.24 -13.58
C ASP A 335 1.74 -30.42 -14.51
N LEU A 336 1.22 -29.29 -14.02
CA LEU A 336 0.43 -28.34 -14.79
C LEU A 336 1.30 -27.24 -15.38
N GLU A 337 1.04 -26.93 -16.64
CA GLU A 337 1.65 -25.80 -17.34
C GLU A 337 0.60 -24.72 -17.58
N LEU A 338 0.93 -23.48 -17.21
CA LEU A 338 0.13 -22.30 -17.48
C LEU A 338 0.89 -21.43 -18.49
N ASN A 339 0.28 -21.13 -19.64
CA ASN A 339 0.97 -20.42 -20.73
C ASN A 339 0.92 -18.88 -20.60
N LEU A 340 1.13 -18.35 -19.39
CA LEU A 340 1.29 -16.91 -19.18
C LEU A 340 2.64 -16.66 -18.51
N LEU A 341 3.52 -15.91 -19.17
CA LEU A 341 4.89 -15.62 -18.72
C LEU A 341 4.94 -14.97 -17.32
N GLU A 342 3.84 -14.33 -16.95
CA GLU A 342 3.68 -13.54 -15.75
C GLU A 342 2.84 -14.27 -14.68
N VAL A 343 2.71 -15.59 -14.79
CA VAL A 343 1.98 -16.42 -13.83
C VAL A 343 2.87 -17.56 -13.31
N SER A 344 2.88 -17.76 -12.00
CA SER A 344 3.41 -18.95 -11.37
C SER A 344 2.30 -19.76 -10.69
N LEU A 345 2.50 -21.06 -10.62
CA LEU A 345 1.67 -21.98 -9.88
C LEU A 345 2.52 -22.53 -8.74
N ASP A 346 2.05 -22.40 -7.50
CA ASP A 346 2.74 -22.97 -6.35
C ASP A 346 2.41 -24.46 -6.15
N GLU A 347 3.10 -25.10 -5.19
CA GLU A 347 2.91 -26.52 -4.88
C GLU A 347 1.51 -26.86 -4.33
N ASP A 348 0.77 -25.85 -3.86
CA ASP A 348 -0.58 -25.96 -3.31
C ASP A 348 -1.66 -25.75 -4.39
N GLY A 349 -1.26 -25.50 -5.63
CA GLY A 349 -2.17 -25.26 -6.75
C GLY A 349 -2.79 -23.87 -6.75
N ALA A 350 -2.14 -22.89 -6.12
CA ALA A 350 -2.53 -21.48 -6.19
C ALA A 350 -1.76 -20.75 -7.29
N VAL A 351 -2.51 -20.01 -8.10
CA VAL A 351 -2.00 -19.18 -9.19
C VAL A 351 -1.62 -17.81 -8.68
N TRP A 352 -0.39 -17.42 -8.91
CA TRP A 352 0.18 -16.13 -8.58
C TRP A 352 0.47 -15.35 -9.86
N MET A 353 -0.03 -14.12 -9.96
CA MET A 353 0.23 -13.22 -11.08
C MET A 353 1.32 -12.22 -10.72
N ALA A 354 2.13 -11.84 -11.70
CA ALA A 354 3.12 -10.79 -11.56
C ALA A 354 2.46 -9.48 -11.12
N THR A 355 3.11 -8.81 -10.18
CA THR A 355 2.58 -7.59 -9.55
C THR A 355 2.62 -6.36 -10.46
N ALA A 356 3.38 -6.42 -11.55
CA ALA A 356 3.49 -5.37 -12.56
C ALA A 356 3.67 -5.99 -13.96
N LEU A 357 2.94 -5.43 -14.93
CA LEU A 357 3.02 -5.75 -16.34
C LEU A 357 3.64 -4.58 -17.10
N PRO A 358 4.61 -4.79 -18.00
CA PRO A 358 5.09 -3.70 -18.85
C PRO A 358 3.95 -3.19 -19.76
N MET A 359 3.93 -1.90 -20.08
CA MET A 359 2.84 -1.29 -20.85
C MET A 359 2.61 -1.94 -22.23
N SER A 360 3.63 -2.52 -22.85
CA SER A 360 3.49 -3.31 -24.07
C SER A 360 2.52 -4.49 -23.90
N ARG A 361 2.59 -5.19 -22.77
CA ARG A 361 1.68 -6.30 -22.44
C ARG A 361 0.27 -5.83 -22.14
N VAL A 362 0.13 -4.70 -21.46
CA VAL A 362 -1.17 -4.05 -21.22
C VAL A 362 -1.88 -3.76 -22.55
N VAL A 363 -1.13 -3.27 -23.54
CA VAL A 363 -1.63 -2.99 -24.88
C VAL A 363 -2.01 -4.25 -25.64
N ASP A 364 -1.21 -5.32 -25.53
CA ASP A 364 -1.54 -6.61 -26.14
C ASP A 364 -2.85 -7.19 -25.56
N LEU A 365 -3.05 -7.08 -24.23
CA LEU A 365 -4.30 -7.47 -23.58
C LEU A 365 -5.50 -6.66 -24.11
N ALA A 366 -5.34 -5.35 -24.27
CA ALA A 366 -6.40 -4.48 -24.80
C ALA A 366 -6.75 -4.83 -26.26
N ARG A 367 -5.76 -5.19 -27.09
CA ARG A 367 -5.97 -5.62 -28.48
C ARG A 367 -6.65 -6.98 -28.59
N ALA A 368 -6.32 -7.91 -27.70
CA ALA A 368 -6.93 -9.23 -27.67
C ALA A 368 -8.43 -9.15 -27.34
N ASN A 369 -8.83 -8.23 -26.46
CA ASN A 369 -10.24 -8.00 -26.07
C ASN A 369 -10.95 -9.27 -25.52
N GLU A 370 -10.17 -10.22 -24.99
CA GLU A 370 -10.66 -11.49 -24.44
C GLU A 370 -10.46 -11.60 -22.91
N GLY A 371 -9.99 -10.52 -22.28
CA GLY A 371 -9.57 -10.53 -20.87
C GLY A 371 -8.24 -11.25 -20.67
N LEU A 372 -8.01 -11.77 -19.46
CA LEU A 372 -6.86 -12.63 -19.19
C LEU A 372 -7.24 -14.09 -19.52
N ALA A 373 -6.68 -14.64 -20.59
CA ALA A 373 -6.87 -16.03 -20.97
C ALA A 373 -5.59 -16.84 -20.71
N MET A 374 -5.69 -17.85 -19.86
CA MET A 374 -4.57 -18.74 -19.53
C MET A 374 -4.92 -20.16 -19.97
N SER A 375 -4.18 -20.71 -20.92
CA SER A 375 -4.34 -22.13 -21.27
C SER A 375 -3.66 -23.00 -20.23
N VAL A 376 -4.40 -23.97 -19.72
CA VAL A 376 -3.92 -24.99 -18.78
C VAL A 376 -3.58 -26.24 -19.56
N ARG A 377 -2.38 -26.78 -19.35
CA ARG A 377 -1.96 -28.06 -19.93
C ARG A 377 -1.54 -29.03 -18.84
N LEU A 378 -1.75 -30.31 -19.10
CA LEU A 378 -1.30 -31.42 -18.25
C LEU A 378 -0.43 -32.32 -19.12
N ALA A 379 0.86 -32.46 -18.79
CA ALA A 379 1.81 -33.23 -19.59
C ALA A 379 1.76 -32.86 -21.10
N GLY A 380 1.66 -31.56 -21.40
CA GLY A 380 1.54 -31.02 -22.77
C GLY A 380 0.17 -31.16 -23.42
N GLN A 381 -0.79 -31.91 -22.85
CA GLN A 381 -2.16 -32.01 -23.38
C GLN A 381 -3.00 -30.81 -22.92
N PRO A 382 -3.79 -30.18 -23.81
CA PRO A 382 -4.64 -29.06 -23.43
C PRO A 382 -5.79 -29.55 -22.53
N VAL A 383 -5.94 -28.92 -21.36
CA VAL A 383 -7.01 -29.25 -20.39
C VAL A 383 -8.19 -28.31 -20.55
N THR A 384 -7.94 -27.01 -20.45
CA THR A 384 -8.94 -25.94 -20.57
C THR A 384 -8.25 -24.58 -20.78
N ILE A 385 -9.05 -23.53 -20.97
CA ILE A 385 -8.63 -22.14 -20.92
C ILE A 385 -9.33 -21.49 -19.73
N LEU A 386 -8.56 -20.98 -18.76
CA LEU A 386 -9.07 -20.14 -17.69
C LEU A 386 -9.24 -18.73 -18.22
N LYS A 387 -10.46 -18.20 -18.17
CA LYS A 387 -10.79 -16.83 -18.54
C LYS A 387 -11.07 -16.03 -17.28
N LEU A 388 -10.31 -14.95 -17.10
CA LEU A 388 -10.57 -13.96 -16.07
C LEU A 388 -11.02 -12.66 -16.74
N PRO A 389 -12.25 -12.21 -16.47
CA PRO A 389 -12.71 -10.90 -16.92
C PRO A 389 -11.76 -9.79 -16.45
N LEU A 390 -11.34 -8.94 -17.39
CA LEU A 390 -10.42 -7.84 -17.14
C LEU A 390 -11.04 -6.53 -17.62
N GLU A 391 -11.25 -5.59 -16.71
CA GLU A 391 -11.65 -4.23 -17.00
C GLU A 391 -10.44 -3.30 -16.91
N PHE A 392 -10.42 -2.22 -17.68
CA PHE A 392 -9.39 -1.18 -17.57
C PHE A 392 -9.92 -0.06 -16.68
N GLU A 393 -9.13 0.36 -15.70
CA GLU A 393 -9.43 1.59 -14.92
C GLU A 393 -9.20 2.83 -15.79
N ASP A 394 -9.98 3.89 -15.55
CA ASP A 394 -9.77 5.22 -16.11
C ASP A 394 -8.32 5.65 -15.87
N PRO A 395 -7.49 5.78 -16.92
CA PRO A 395 -6.10 6.15 -16.75
C PRO A 395 -5.95 7.66 -16.50
N PRO A 396 -4.85 8.10 -15.87
CA PRO A 396 -4.53 9.52 -15.83
C PRO A 396 -4.19 10.05 -17.23
N SER A 397 -4.47 11.33 -17.47
CA SER A 397 -4.15 12.04 -18.71
C SER A 397 -2.65 12.00 -19.04
N LEU A 398 -2.33 11.90 -20.34
CA LEU A 398 -0.95 11.97 -20.81
C LEU A 398 -0.55 13.43 -21.01
N ARG A 399 0.01 14.04 -19.96
CA ARG A 399 0.51 15.41 -20.03
C ARG A 399 2.02 15.46 -20.27
N PHE A 400 2.42 16.33 -21.18
CA PHE A 400 3.82 16.66 -21.49
C PHE A 400 4.01 18.17 -21.36
N THR A 401 4.69 18.61 -20.30
CA THR A 401 4.85 20.04 -19.98
C THR A 401 6.26 20.52 -20.29
N GLY A 402 6.38 21.72 -20.87
CA GLY A 402 7.65 22.43 -21.01
C GLY A 402 8.23 22.89 -19.67
N PRO A 403 9.52 23.25 -19.61
CA PRO A 403 10.08 23.98 -18.47
C PRO A 403 9.37 25.32 -18.23
N PRO A 404 9.50 25.94 -17.03
CA PRO A 404 8.86 27.23 -16.74
C PRO A 404 9.10 28.30 -17.81
N GLY A 405 8.03 28.90 -18.32
CA GLY A 405 8.02 29.89 -19.40
C GLY A 405 8.41 29.37 -20.79
N GLU A 406 8.80 28.10 -20.91
CA GLU A 406 9.22 27.49 -22.17
C GLU A 406 8.06 26.77 -22.88
N PRO A 407 8.06 26.71 -24.23
CA PRO A 407 7.01 26.04 -24.96
C PRO A 407 6.89 24.54 -24.65
N GLY A 408 5.67 24.03 -24.79
CA GLY A 408 5.38 22.61 -24.71
C GLY A 408 6.09 21.81 -25.80
N PRO A 409 6.43 20.53 -25.55
CA PRO A 409 7.12 19.72 -26.54
C PRO A 409 6.23 19.40 -27.73
N ALA A 410 6.78 19.37 -28.94
CA ALA A 410 6.08 18.86 -30.10
C ALA A 410 5.73 17.36 -29.91
N LEU A 411 4.48 16.98 -30.18
CA LEU A 411 3.99 15.61 -29.99
C LEU A 411 3.56 14.96 -31.31
N THR A 412 3.96 13.71 -31.48
CA THR A 412 3.32 12.77 -32.40
C THR A 412 2.50 11.77 -31.59
N VAL A 413 1.18 11.80 -31.76
CA VAL A 413 0.24 10.90 -31.09
C VAL A 413 -0.24 9.86 -32.10
N LYS A 414 -0.11 8.57 -31.78
CA LYS A 414 -0.77 7.49 -32.51
C LYS A 414 -1.94 7.00 -31.67
N ALA A 415 -3.13 6.95 -32.25
CA ALA A 415 -4.34 6.47 -31.60
C ALA A 415 -4.89 5.27 -32.38
N ASP A 416 -4.85 4.08 -31.77
CA ASP A 416 -5.52 2.88 -32.30
C ASP A 416 -6.91 2.76 -31.65
N VAL A 417 -7.97 3.02 -32.42
CA VAL A 417 -9.36 2.93 -31.97
C VAL A 417 -9.85 1.50 -32.11
N LEU A 418 -10.15 0.85 -30.99
CA LEU A 418 -10.68 -0.50 -30.89
C LEU A 418 -12.19 -0.47 -30.57
N ALA A 419 -12.83 -1.64 -30.56
CA ALA A 419 -14.24 -1.78 -30.20
C ALA A 419 -14.54 -1.20 -28.80
N ASN A 420 -13.72 -1.55 -27.81
CA ASN A 420 -13.95 -1.26 -26.39
C ASN A 420 -12.94 -0.27 -25.76
N ALA A 421 -11.88 0.10 -26.48
CA ALA A 421 -10.82 0.96 -25.97
C ALA A 421 -10.16 1.79 -27.08
N VAL A 422 -9.36 2.78 -26.70
CA VAL A 422 -8.44 3.50 -27.57
C VAL A 422 -7.03 3.37 -26.99
N ILE A 423 -6.07 2.93 -27.80
CA ILE A 423 -4.67 2.88 -27.38
C ILE A 423 -3.98 4.14 -27.86
N PHE A 424 -3.44 4.93 -26.95
CA PHE A 424 -2.65 6.11 -27.24
C PHE A 424 -1.17 5.81 -27.08
N LEU A 425 -0.36 6.22 -28.07
CA LEU A 425 1.09 6.30 -27.99
C LEU A 425 1.51 7.73 -28.35
N ALA A 426 1.92 8.51 -27.34
CA ALA A 426 2.44 9.85 -27.53
C ALA A 426 3.98 9.83 -27.50
N THR A 427 4.60 10.44 -28.50
CA THR A 427 6.06 10.54 -28.65
C THR A 427 6.46 12.00 -28.84
N THR A 428 7.42 12.46 -28.04
CA THR A 428 8.03 13.80 -28.17
C THR A 428 9.17 13.78 -29.21
N ALA A 429 9.62 14.97 -29.65
CA ALA A 429 10.77 15.10 -30.53
C ALA A 429 12.09 14.53 -29.95
N ASN A 430 12.26 14.55 -28.62
CA ASN A 430 13.44 14.00 -27.93
C ASN A 430 13.34 12.47 -27.67
N GLY A 431 12.27 11.82 -28.12
CA GLY A 431 12.11 10.36 -28.02
C GLY A 431 11.47 9.87 -26.72
N LEU A 432 11.02 10.76 -25.83
CA LEU A 432 10.17 10.37 -24.70
C LEU A 432 8.86 9.79 -25.24
N ARG A 433 8.49 8.61 -24.75
CA ARG A 433 7.30 7.87 -25.18
C ARG A 433 6.44 7.53 -23.99
N LYS A 434 5.15 7.83 -24.08
CA LYS A 434 4.14 7.33 -23.13
C LYS A 434 3.04 6.63 -23.90
N GLN A 435 2.70 5.43 -23.44
CA GLN A 435 1.59 4.64 -23.94
C GLN A 435 0.55 4.41 -22.85
N VAL A 436 -0.72 4.36 -23.23
CA VAL A 436 -1.86 4.07 -22.35
C VAL A 436 -3.04 3.50 -23.12
N VAL A 437 -3.85 2.68 -22.44
CA VAL A 437 -5.13 2.17 -22.92
C VAL A 437 -6.25 2.97 -22.26
N TRP A 438 -7.04 3.69 -23.04
CA TRP A 438 -8.21 4.43 -22.56
C TRP A 438 -9.49 3.63 -22.85
N PRO A 439 -10.20 3.11 -21.83
CA PRO A 439 -11.44 2.37 -22.06
C PRO A 439 -12.52 3.31 -22.60
N ARG A 440 -13.33 2.87 -23.56
CA ARG A 440 -14.39 3.73 -24.14
C ARG A 440 -15.55 4.01 -23.17
N THR A 441 -15.62 3.28 -22.07
CA THR A 441 -16.53 3.51 -20.95
C THR A 441 -15.98 4.50 -19.93
N ALA A 442 -14.75 4.99 -20.11
CA ALA A 442 -14.10 5.90 -19.18
C ALA A 442 -14.76 7.29 -19.15
N ARG A 443 -14.48 8.03 -18.07
CA ARG A 443 -14.91 9.43 -17.94
C ARG A 443 -14.23 10.35 -18.97
N ASN A 444 -14.91 11.46 -19.26
CA ASN A 444 -14.54 12.43 -20.32
C ASN A 444 -13.46 13.44 -19.90
N ASP A 445 -12.72 13.21 -18.82
CA ASP A 445 -11.66 14.08 -18.30
C ASP A 445 -10.25 13.68 -18.75
N PHE A 446 -10.11 12.54 -19.42
CA PHE A 446 -8.84 12.11 -20.00
C PHE A 446 -8.44 13.00 -21.20
N GLU A 447 -7.16 13.36 -21.27
CA GLU A 447 -6.56 14.03 -22.43
C GLU A 447 -5.13 13.55 -22.71
N VAL A 448 -4.69 13.76 -23.96
CA VAL A 448 -3.29 13.68 -24.36
C VAL A 448 -2.86 15.08 -24.76
N SER A 449 -2.01 15.72 -23.97
CA SER A 449 -1.71 17.15 -24.12
C SER A 449 -0.22 17.49 -24.14
N SER A 450 0.11 18.45 -25.00
CA SER A 450 1.35 19.24 -24.91
C SER A 450 1.03 20.54 -24.19
N ALA A 451 1.73 20.86 -23.12
CA ALA A 451 1.51 22.07 -22.35
C ALA A 451 2.78 22.92 -22.29
N GLY A 452 2.67 24.22 -22.50
CA GLY A 452 3.74 25.15 -22.14
C GLY A 452 3.97 25.16 -20.63
N GLY A 453 5.19 25.46 -20.19
CA GLY A 453 5.47 25.59 -18.77
C GLY A 453 4.99 26.94 -18.23
N ASP A 454 4.57 26.94 -16.97
CA ASP A 454 4.07 28.14 -16.31
C ASP A 454 5.18 29.18 -16.15
N GLY A 455 4.82 30.45 -16.20
CA GLY A 455 5.71 31.57 -15.93
C GLY A 455 6.19 31.57 -14.49
N VAL A 456 7.41 32.07 -14.27
CA VAL A 456 8.00 32.14 -12.93
C VAL A 456 7.46 33.37 -12.19
N ASN A 457 6.99 33.22 -10.95
CA ASN A 457 6.56 34.38 -10.17
C ASN A 457 7.71 35.34 -9.88
N GLY A 458 7.41 36.63 -9.93
CA GLY A 458 8.30 37.68 -9.51
C GLY A 458 8.58 37.65 -8.01
N THR A 459 9.71 38.20 -7.61
CA THR A 459 10.09 38.33 -6.20
C THR A 459 9.59 39.65 -5.62
N ASP A 460 9.10 39.61 -4.40
CA ASP A 460 8.67 40.81 -3.68
C ASP A 460 9.82 41.79 -3.43
N GLY A 461 9.48 43.07 -3.46
CA GLY A 461 10.40 44.15 -3.15
C GLY A 461 10.80 44.19 -1.68
N ALA A 462 12.07 44.54 -1.43
CA ALA A 462 12.59 44.62 -0.07
C ALA A 462 11.94 45.77 0.73
N ARG A 463 11.77 45.58 2.04
CA ARG A 463 11.33 46.67 2.92
C ARG A 463 12.41 47.74 3.05
N GLY A 464 12.01 49.01 2.99
CA GLY A 464 12.89 50.15 3.20
C GLY A 464 13.43 50.24 4.63
N ALA A 465 14.66 50.73 4.77
CA ALA A 465 15.32 50.86 6.07
C ALA A 465 14.63 51.92 6.95
N LYS A 466 14.54 51.67 8.26
CA LYS A 466 14.01 52.66 9.19
C LYS A 466 14.98 53.83 9.36
N GLY A 467 14.45 55.06 9.40
CA GLY A 467 15.23 56.25 9.70
C GLY A 467 15.71 56.27 11.16
N ALA A 468 16.92 56.77 11.39
CA ALA A 468 17.49 56.92 12.72
C ALA A 468 16.76 58.01 13.53
N PRO A 469 16.60 57.84 14.85
CA PRO A 469 16.02 58.87 15.69
C PRO A 469 16.93 60.10 15.78
N GLY A 470 16.32 61.28 15.92
CA GLY A 470 17.04 62.52 16.19
C GLY A 470 17.64 62.55 17.59
N VAL A 471 18.67 63.37 17.76
CA VAL A 471 19.39 63.55 19.01
C VAL A 471 18.63 64.55 19.90
N ALA A 472 18.48 64.22 21.19
CA ALA A 472 17.84 65.13 22.13
C ALA A 472 18.66 66.42 22.33
N GLY A 473 17.97 67.53 22.48
CA GLY A 473 18.56 68.82 22.78
C GLY A 473 18.98 68.92 24.25
N GLY A 474 20.07 69.66 24.52
CA GLY A 474 20.53 69.90 25.88
C GLY A 474 19.60 70.82 26.65
N ALA A 475 19.35 70.52 27.93
CA ALA A 475 18.56 71.38 28.82
C ALA A 475 19.23 72.73 29.05
N ALA A 476 18.42 73.72 29.43
CA ALA A 476 18.91 75.04 29.79
C ALA A 476 19.81 74.99 31.04
N THR A 477 20.88 75.77 31.04
CA THR A 477 21.80 75.92 32.18
C THR A 477 21.95 77.40 32.53
N CYS A 478 21.63 77.74 33.76
CA CYS A 478 21.70 79.11 34.25
C CYS A 478 23.14 79.64 34.33
N PRO A 479 23.32 80.98 34.18
CA PRO A 479 22.29 81.98 33.94
C PRO A 479 21.99 82.25 32.45
N SER A 480 22.72 81.65 31.50
CA SER A 480 22.74 82.19 30.12
C SER A 480 22.47 81.20 28.99
N MET A 481 22.37 79.89 29.26
CA MET A 481 22.16 78.90 28.19
C MET A 481 20.72 78.42 28.18
N ALA A 482 19.93 78.83 27.18
CA ALA A 482 18.60 78.29 26.94
C ALA A 482 18.64 76.82 26.51
N GLY A 483 17.50 76.14 26.62
CA GLY A 483 17.35 74.76 26.15
C GLY A 483 17.57 74.69 24.64
N ARG A 484 18.36 73.72 24.19
CA ARG A 484 18.57 73.49 22.76
C ARG A 484 17.45 72.62 22.22
N SER A 485 17.00 72.88 21.00
CA SER A 485 16.06 72.00 20.31
C SER A 485 16.69 70.64 20.04
N GLY A 486 15.86 69.59 20.01
CA GLY A 486 16.29 68.28 19.52
C GLY A 486 16.48 68.30 18.00
N SER A 487 17.37 67.47 17.47
CA SER A 487 17.54 67.33 16.03
C SER A 487 16.35 66.58 15.43
N PRO A 488 16.00 66.82 14.16
CA PRO A 488 15.04 65.98 13.47
C PRO A 488 15.54 64.53 13.38
N GLY A 489 14.61 63.59 13.23
CA GLY A 489 14.96 62.21 12.90
C GLY A 489 15.20 62.05 11.39
N ASP A 490 15.95 61.04 11.01
CA ASP A 490 16.27 60.77 9.62
C ASP A 490 15.06 60.22 8.87
N ARG A 491 15.04 60.47 7.55
CA ARG A 491 14.03 59.88 6.67
C ARG A 491 14.21 58.37 6.60
N GLY A 492 13.11 57.62 6.52
CA GLY A 492 13.15 56.19 6.21
C GLY A 492 13.58 55.94 4.76
N GLY A 493 14.31 54.86 4.53
CA GLY A 493 14.73 54.44 3.19
C GLY A 493 13.53 54.02 2.33
N PRO A 494 13.63 54.16 0.99
CA PRO A 494 12.59 53.68 0.09
C PRO A 494 12.46 52.15 0.17
N GLY A 495 11.26 51.65 -0.10
CA GLY A 495 11.06 50.23 -0.37
C GLY A 495 11.63 49.84 -1.73
N GLY A 496 12.03 48.59 -1.89
CA GLY A 496 12.41 48.01 -3.18
C GLY A 496 11.18 47.72 -4.03
N ASP A 497 11.35 47.77 -5.34
CA ASP A 497 10.34 47.34 -6.29
C ASP A 497 10.24 45.81 -6.31
N GLY A 498 9.04 45.28 -6.50
CA GLY A 498 8.86 43.87 -6.85
C GLY A 498 9.32 43.62 -8.29
N THR A 499 9.80 42.41 -8.59
CA THR A 499 10.16 42.05 -9.96
C THR A 499 8.93 41.58 -10.73
N ASP A 500 8.94 41.76 -12.04
CA ASP A 500 7.88 41.23 -12.91
C ASP A 500 7.86 39.69 -12.86
N GLY A 501 6.69 39.11 -13.07
CA GLY A 501 6.51 37.68 -13.32
C GLY A 501 6.92 37.33 -14.76
N GLY A 502 7.31 36.08 -14.97
CA GLY A 502 7.63 35.56 -16.29
C GLY A 502 6.37 35.17 -17.07
N ASP A 503 6.46 35.23 -18.40
CA ASP A 503 5.41 34.75 -19.29
C ASP A 503 5.28 33.22 -19.22
N GLY A 504 4.09 32.71 -19.46
CA GLY A 504 3.85 31.28 -19.68
C GLY A 504 4.29 30.86 -21.08
N GLY A 505 4.81 29.65 -21.21
CA GLY A 505 5.22 29.11 -22.51
C GLY A 505 4.04 28.74 -23.40
N ASP A 506 4.19 28.81 -24.72
CA ASP A 506 3.14 28.37 -25.66
C ASP A 506 2.96 26.84 -25.65
N GLY A 507 1.76 26.36 -25.98
CA GLY A 507 1.51 24.94 -26.20
C GLY A 507 2.29 24.40 -27.41
N GLY A 508 2.84 23.18 -27.29
CA GLY A 508 3.60 22.55 -28.38
C GLY A 508 2.71 22.07 -29.53
N PRO A 509 3.20 22.01 -30.78
CA PRO A 509 2.43 21.48 -31.90
C PRO A 509 2.18 19.97 -31.74
N VAL A 510 0.95 19.53 -32.01
CA VAL A 510 0.55 18.12 -31.89
C VAL A 510 0.02 17.59 -33.21
N THR A 511 0.59 16.48 -33.67
CA THR A 511 0.07 15.70 -34.81
C THR A 511 -0.45 14.36 -34.32
N ALA A 512 -1.75 14.12 -34.48
CA ALA A 512 -2.40 12.85 -34.14
C ALA A 512 -2.70 12.02 -35.39
N LEU A 513 -2.25 10.77 -35.40
CA LEU A 513 -2.48 9.76 -36.42
C LEU A 513 -3.44 8.70 -35.88
N VAL A 514 -4.61 8.59 -36.49
CA VAL A 514 -5.69 7.71 -36.03
C VAL A 514 -5.79 6.48 -36.93
N ARG A 515 -5.75 5.29 -36.33
CA ARG A 515 -6.01 4.01 -36.98
C ARG A 515 -7.22 3.36 -36.30
N CYS A 516 -8.08 2.73 -37.07
CA CYS A 516 -9.29 2.09 -36.56
C CYS A 516 -9.23 0.59 -36.83
N ALA A 517 -9.64 -0.22 -35.86
CA ALA A 517 -9.81 -1.66 -36.05
C ALA A 517 -10.98 -1.96 -37.01
N ASP A 518 -10.96 -3.16 -37.60
CA ASP A 518 -12.03 -3.61 -38.49
C ASP A 518 -13.38 -3.61 -37.75
N GLY A 519 -14.43 -3.14 -38.43
CA GLY A 519 -15.78 -3.05 -37.87
C GLY A 519 -16.01 -1.89 -36.89
N VAL A 520 -15.03 -1.02 -36.66
CA VAL A 520 -15.17 0.19 -35.83
C VAL A 520 -15.47 1.41 -36.71
N ASP A 521 -16.43 2.25 -36.30
CA ASP A 521 -16.72 3.52 -36.98
C ASP A 521 -15.54 4.50 -36.80
N CYS A 522 -14.76 4.64 -37.88
CA CYS A 522 -13.56 5.45 -37.86
C CYS A 522 -13.84 6.95 -37.91
N ALA A 523 -14.99 7.38 -38.43
CA ALA A 523 -15.38 8.79 -38.41
C ALA A 523 -15.68 9.24 -36.97
N ALA A 524 -16.46 8.43 -36.24
CA ALA A 524 -16.69 8.66 -34.81
C ALA A 524 -15.39 8.60 -33.99
N GLY A 525 -14.50 7.67 -34.31
CA GLY A 525 -13.16 7.59 -33.72
C GLY A 525 -12.35 8.88 -33.92
N LEU A 526 -12.34 9.43 -35.15
CA LEU A 526 -11.62 10.67 -35.45
C LEU A 526 -12.13 11.87 -34.65
N GLU A 527 -13.46 12.04 -34.54
CA GLU A 527 -14.04 13.13 -33.74
C GLU A 527 -13.71 12.99 -32.26
N LEU A 528 -13.71 11.76 -31.72
CA LEU A 528 -13.28 11.49 -30.36
C LEU A 528 -11.82 11.93 -30.13
N ILE A 529 -10.89 11.56 -31.03
CA ILE A 529 -9.48 11.95 -30.89
C ILE A 529 -9.30 13.47 -30.95
N ARG A 530 -10.10 14.20 -31.74
CA ARG A 530 -10.09 15.68 -31.76
C ARG A 530 -10.49 16.31 -30.44
N VAL A 531 -11.29 15.63 -29.63
CA VAL A 531 -11.67 16.10 -28.29
C VAL A 531 -10.59 15.75 -27.27
N LEU A 532 -10.00 14.56 -27.35
CA LEU A 532 -9.04 14.08 -26.35
C LEU A 532 -7.63 14.63 -26.52
N VAL A 533 -7.23 15.04 -27.73
CA VAL A 533 -5.88 15.57 -27.99
C VAL A 533 -5.89 17.09 -27.92
N ARG A 534 -5.02 17.65 -27.07
CA ARG A 534 -4.98 19.10 -26.77
C ARG A 534 -3.56 19.67 -26.83
N SER A 535 -3.49 20.99 -26.97
CA SER A 535 -2.25 21.74 -26.80
C SER A 535 -2.55 23.03 -26.06
N HIS A 536 -2.02 23.18 -24.85
CA HIS A 536 -2.37 24.26 -23.93
C HIS A 536 -1.18 25.18 -23.69
N GLY A 537 -1.41 26.49 -23.65
CA GLY A 537 -0.43 27.43 -23.11
C GLY A 537 -0.21 27.27 -21.61
N GLY A 538 0.98 27.63 -21.12
CA GLY A 538 1.30 27.72 -19.70
C GLY A 538 0.67 28.96 -19.06
N ALA A 539 0.42 28.91 -17.75
CA ALA A 539 -0.10 30.06 -17.01
C ALA A 539 0.96 31.17 -16.91
N ALA A 540 0.51 32.42 -16.76
CA ALA A 540 1.41 33.54 -16.46
C ALA A 540 1.97 33.45 -15.04
N GLY A 541 3.21 33.89 -14.83
CA GLY A 541 3.76 34.13 -13.51
C GLY A 541 3.24 35.43 -12.92
N GLU A 542 2.91 35.42 -11.62
CA GLU A 542 2.45 36.62 -10.91
C GLU A 542 3.61 37.59 -10.66
N GLY A 543 3.36 38.90 -10.74
CA GLY A 543 4.34 39.93 -10.39
C GLY A 543 4.58 40.03 -8.89
N GLY A 544 5.83 40.30 -8.50
CA GLY A 544 6.20 40.47 -7.09
C GLY A 544 5.57 41.72 -6.47
N ALA A 545 5.17 41.64 -5.21
CA ALA A 545 4.58 42.77 -4.51
C ALA A 545 5.61 43.89 -4.26
N ALA A 546 5.14 45.14 -4.12
CA ALA A 546 5.99 46.27 -3.76
C ALA A 546 6.51 46.17 -2.32
N GLY A 547 7.80 46.46 -2.12
CA GLY A 547 8.38 46.62 -0.79
C GLY A 547 7.84 47.89 -0.11
N PRO A 548 7.39 47.82 1.16
CA PRO A 548 6.94 49.02 1.85
C PRO A 548 8.13 49.94 2.17
N GLY A 549 7.91 51.25 2.12
CA GLY A 549 8.90 52.24 2.55
C GLY A 549 9.21 52.13 4.04
N GLY A 550 10.45 52.47 4.41
CA GLY A 550 10.87 52.46 5.80
C GLY A 550 10.26 53.62 6.59
N PHE A 551 9.93 53.40 7.85
CA PHE A 551 9.41 54.50 8.68
C PHE A 551 10.51 55.52 8.99
N GLY A 552 10.19 56.80 8.94
CA GLY A 552 11.08 57.88 9.36
C GLY A 552 11.31 57.88 10.87
N GLY A 553 12.52 58.27 11.27
CA GLY A 553 12.95 58.30 12.65
C GLY A 553 12.23 59.39 13.45
N ASN A 554 11.95 59.11 14.72
CA ASN A 554 11.37 60.11 15.61
C ASN A 554 12.36 61.25 15.82
N GLY A 555 11.90 62.50 15.85
CA GLY A 555 12.79 63.61 16.20
C GLY A 555 13.19 63.58 17.68
N GLY A 556 14.35 64.15 18.00
CA GLY A 556 14.85 64.24 19.35
C GLY A 556 14.01 65.19 20.21
N ALA A 557 13.86 64.90 21.50
CA ALA A 557 13.16 65.81 22.41
C ALA A 557 13.93 67.13 22.56
N GLY A 558 13.22 68.26 22.67
CA GLY A 558 13.79 69.55 23.01
C GLY A 558 14.24 69.60 24.47
N GLY A 559 15.34 70.30 24.74
CA GLY A 559 15.85 70.47 26.09
C GLY A 559 14.89 71.28 26.96
N ALA A 560 14.69 70.85 28.21
CA ALA A 560 13.83 71.58 29.13
C ALA A 560 14.39 73.00 29.43
N GLY A 561 13.49 73.97 29.57
CA GLY A 561 13.83 75.31 30.07
C GLY A 561 14.19 75.26 31.55
N ALA A 562 14.76 76.34 32.07
CA ALA A 562 15.15 76.44 33.48
C ALA A 562 14.85 77.82 34.04
N SER A 563 14.39 77.88 35.28
CA SER A 563 14.18 79.14 36.00
C SER A 563 15.12 79.22 37.19
N CYS A 564 15.81 80.34 37.35
CA CYS A 564 16.80 80.54 38.41
C CYS A 564 16.85 82.00 38.87
N MET A 565 17.35 82.24 40.08
CA MET A 565 17.58 83.59 40.58
C MET A 565 18.99 84.06 40.22
N VAL A 566 19.06 85.22 39.57
CA VAL A 566 20.32 85.90 39.25
C VAL A 566 20.21 87.32 39.76
N ASN A 567 21.08 87.72 40.69
CA ASN A 567 21.08 89.05 41.32
C ASN A 567 19.72 89.49 41.91
N GLY A 568 18.97 88.56 42.50
CA GLY A 568 17.69 88.84 43.16
C GLY A 568 16.47 88.93 42.23
N ALA A 569 16.64 88.76 40.92
CA ALA A 569 15.55 88.65 39.95
C ALA A 569 15.41 87.22 39.43
N MET A 570 14.17 86.79 39.16
CA MET A 570 13.89 85.49 38.55
C MET A 570 14.12 85.58 37.04
N LEU A 571 15.06 84.79 36.53
CA LEU A 571 15.33 84.62 35.11
C LEU A 571 14.76 83.28 34.65
N SER A 572 13.96 83.30 33.60
CA SER A 572 13.44 82.09 32.96
C SER A 572 14.10 81.92 31.59
N LEU A 573 14.71 80.76 31.38
CA LEU A 573 15.35 80.37 30.13
C LEU A 573 14.40 79.44 29.37
N GLU A 574 14.18 79.76 28.11
CA GLU A 574 13.25 79.03 27.24
C GLU A 574 13.66 77.57 27.03
N ASN A 575 12.66 76.73 26.79
CA ASN A 575 12.86 75.35 26.37
C ASN A 575 13.24 75.26 24.89
N GLY A 576 13.95 74.19 24.53
CA GLY A 576 14.13 73.80 23.14
C GLY A 576 12.86 73.17 22.56
N PHE A 577 12.73 73.22 21.23
CA PHE A 577 11.65 72.54 20.52
C PHE A 577 12.01 71.07 20.27
N ASN A 578 11.00 70.19 20.21
CA ASN A 578 11.20 68.83 19.74
C ASN A 578 11.58 68.86 18.25
N GLY A 579 12.54 68.02 17.87
CA GLY A 579 12.83 67.75 16.48
C GLY A 579 11.63 67.14 15.78
N ALA A 580 11.45 67.45 14.50
CA ALA A 580 10.42 66.81 13.69
C ALA A 580 10.74 65.33 13.44
N ARG A 581 9.70 64.50 13.31
CA ARG A 581 9.86 63.13 12.81
C ARG A 581 10.33 63.19 11.36
N GLY A 582 11.30 62.35 11.00
CA GLY A 582 11.71 62.14 9.62
C GLY A 582 10.55 61.62 8.78
N ALA A 583 10.51 61.96 7.50
CA ALA A 583 9.47 61.43 6.62
C ALA A 583 9.62 59.91 6.44
N ASP A 584 8.50 59.22 6.23
CA ASP A 584 8.53 57.82 5.81
C ASP A 584 9.08 57.71 4.38
N GLY A 585 9.75 56.60 4.10
CA GLY A 585 10.23 56.27 2.76
C GLY A 585 9.05 55.98 1.83
N VAL A 586 9.25 56.20 0.54
CA VAL A 586 8.26 55.83 -0.47
C VAL A 586 8.20 54.30 -0.62
N PRO A 587 7.00 53.69 -0.73
CA PRO A 587 6.88 52.31 -1.17
C PRO A 587 7.51 52.12 -2.55
N GLY A 588 8.01 50.91 -2.81
CA GLY A 588 8.37 50.49 -4.16
C GLY A 588 7.14 50.35 -5.07
N LYS A 589 7.37 49.93 -6.30
CA LYS A 589 6.34 49.58 -7.27
C LYS A 589 6.13 48.07 -7.30
N PRO A 590 4.90 47.58 -7.49
CA PRO A 590 4.67 46.16 -7.74
C PRO A 590 5.22 45.80 -9.12
N GLY A 591 5.71 44.57 -9.25
CA GLY A 591 5.99 43.96 -10.53
C GLY A 591 4.69 43.71 -11.31
N LYS A 592 4.82 43.55 -12.62
CA LYS A 592 3.72 43.17 -13.50
C LYS A 592 3.61 41.64 -13.57
N ASP A 593 2.39 41.14 -13.72
CA ASP A 593 2.16 39.76 -14.09
C ASP A 593 2.68 39.52 -15.52
N GLY A 594 3.14 38.30 -15.79
CA GLY A 594 3.47 37.87 -17.14
C GLY A 594 2.24 37.69 -18.02
N GLU A 595 2.45 37.37 -19.30
CA GLU A 595 1.38 36.96 -20.20
C GLU A 595 1.19 35.44 -20.19
N PRO A 596 -0.04 34.92 -20.25
CA PRO A 596 -0.26 33.49 -20.41
C PRO A 596 0.19 33.04 -21.81
N GLY A 597 0.72 31.82 -21.90
CA GLY A 597 1.09 31.22 -23.18
C GLY A 597 -0.13 30.96 -24.06
N LYS A 598 0.08 30.89 -25.37
CA LYS A 598 -0.97 30.58 -26.33
C LYS A 598 -1.12 29.07 -26.51
N ASP A 599 -2.33 28.62 -26.77
CA ASP A 599 -2.58 27.24 -27.19
C ASP A 599 -1.88 26.93 -28.51
N GLY A 600 -1.31 25.72 -28.59
CA GLY A 600 -0.63 25.25 -29.79
C GLY A 600 -1.57 24.70 -30.85
N THR A 601 -0.99 24.30 -31.98
CA THR A 601 -1.77 23.70 -33.09
C THR A 601 -1.96 22.21 -32.89
N VAL A 602 -3.19 21.72 -33.08
CA VAL A 602 -3.52 20.29 -33.08
C VAL A 602 -4.03 19.88 -34.46
N VAL A 603 -3.36 18.90 -35.06
CA VAL A 603 -3.74 18.35 -36.38
C VAL A 603 -4.03 16.87 -36.23
N VAL A 604 -5.29 16.46 -36.46
CA VAL A 604 -5.72 15.07 -36.39
C VAL A 604 -5.97 14.54 -37.79
N LYS A 605 -5.33 13.42 -38.14
CA LYS A 605 -5.43 12.77 -39.46
C LYS A 605 -5.64 11.27 -39.31
N LEU A 606 -6.31 10.67 -40.29
CA LEU A 606 -6.29 9.22 -40.45
C LEU A 606 -4.89 8.77 -40.85
N ALA A 607 -4.40 7.69 -40.25
CA ALA A 607 -3.22 7.00 -40.74
C ALA A 607 -3.55 6.45 -42.14
N GLY A 608 -2.77 6.84 -43.15
CA GLY A 608 -2.83 6.18 -44.45
C GLY A 608 -2.45 4.71 -44.28
N ASN A 609 -3.21 3.81 -44.91
CA ASN A 609 -2.89 2.39 -44.96
C ASN A 609 -1.48 2.13 -45.51
#